data_AF-A0A2B4SMA0-F1
#
_entry.id   AF-A0A2B4SMA0-F1
#
_cell.length_a   1.000
_cell.length_b   1.000
_cell.length_c   1.000
_cell.angle_alpha   90.00
_cell.angle_beta   90.00
_cell.angle_gamma   90.00
#
_symmetry.space_group_name_H-M   'P 1'
#
loop_
_entity.id
_entity.type
_entity.pdbx_description
1 polymer ?
#
loop_
_entity_poly.entity_id
_entity_poly.type
_entity_poly.pdbx_seq_one_letter_code
_entity_poly.pdbx_strand_id
1 'polypeptide(L)'
;MLWRRILRVTVFASTLCMSESVLWPAGSYGIPKPVSGCPLTTGFQWEKGWRAHDTNGVSSNNSRSHDFHLDAKVDESKVQRSFCIKTSTIDDHNRPNWPQGRYCIYKKGTCPANFKEGYVYWDDDDSNKNKNKRSGTLPDGTFNENTRIEFCCRSDGEKDTPILLPSDSPFFLLAYKSDKCQMVKWAIARAEWIYYDTQNNNNMDGRGGGFPYDAREREQHQKIYYCYYTGCNRTLTTANGSFHSPNYPGKYPNGQHCSWTITVNTTRQIVLVFTEFRLQHEIGTDELYVYDGSDSKGVVLGVFYGGHPPPEKGIYSSSNYMFIVFKSDKDNSFTGFKASYFGVNISASTRSPDRTTPSEIPSSRADDPNSRGKGEPEERVGVTVVYLVVPLVLIALLAFVLVGVVFYRKRLQHSV
;
A
#
# COMPACT_ATOMS: atom_id res chain seq x y z
N MET A 1 -1.94 65.65 -0.74
CA MET A 1 -1.56 64.43 -1.51
C MET A 1 -0.06 64.28 -1.33
N LEU A 2 0.57 63.21 -0.85
CA LEU A 2 0.24 61.79 -0.83
C LEU A 2 1.13 61.14 0.26
N TRP A 3 0.57 60.34 1.16
CA TRP A 3 1.31 59.48 2.09
C TRP A 3 1.91 58.28 1.33
N ARG A 4 3.19 57.96 1.56
CA ARG A 4 3.79 56.69 1.11
C ARG A 4 3.56 55.61 2.18
N ARG A 5 2.59 54.73 1.95
CA ARG A 5 2.40 53.48 2.71
C ARG A 5 3.42 52.44 2.25
N ILE A 6 4.23 51.94 3.18
CA ILE A 6 5.06 50.76 2.99
C ILE A 6 4.16 49.54 3.16
N LEU A 7 3.85 48.84 2.06
CA LEU A 7 3.18 47.54 2.11
C LEU A 7 4.22 46.48 2.50
N ARG A 8 4.10 45.91 3.70
CA ARG A 8 4.74 44.62 4.02
C ARG A 8 3.96 43.53 3.29
N VAL A 9 4.57 42.94 2.28
CA VAL A 9 4.08 41.70 1.68
C VAL A 9 4.61 40.55 2.53
N THR A 10 3.82 40.10 3.50
CA THR A 10 4.05 38.85 4.20
C THR A 10 3.61 37.73 3.26
N VAL A 11 4.55 37.09 2.58
CA VAL A 11 4.29 35.86 1.82
C VAL A 11 4.15 34.73 2.84
N PHE A 12 2.91 34.39 3.20
CA PHE A 12 2.63 33.09 3.81
C PHE A 12 2.79 32.03 2.70
N ALA A 13 3.98 31.45 2.60
CA ALA A 13 4.17 30.20 1.88
C ALA A 13 3.61 29.06 2.74
N SER A 14 2.28 28.98 2.85
CA SER A 14 1.62 27.74 3.24
C SER A 14 1.54 26.85 2.02
N THR A 15 2.68 26.31 1.60
CA THR A 15 2.71 25.15 0.71
C THR A 15 2.28 23.96 1.57
N LEU A 16 0.98 23.83 1.82
CA LEU A 16 0.42 22.52 2.11
C LEU A 16 0.74 21.69 0.86
N CYS A 17 1.80 20.89 0.94
CA CYS A 17 1.96 19.75 0.06
C CYS A 17 0.79 18.81 0.41
N MET A 18 -0.38 19.07 -0.18
CA MET A 18 -1.48 18.12 -0.12
C MET A 18 -0.99 16.93 -0.94
N SER A 19 -0.61 15.87 -0.24
CA SER A 19 -0.59 14.53 -0.82
C SER A 19 -1.85 14.39 -1.67
N GLU A 20 -1.70 14.19 -2.98
CA GLU A 20 -2.84 13.99 -3.87
C GLU A 20 -3.76 12.94 -3.25
N SER A 21 -5.01 13.31 -2.98
CA SER A 21 -5.95 12.39 -2.37
C SER A 21 -6.28 11.29 -3.37
N VAL A 22 -6.11 10.03 -2.95
CA VAL A 22 -6.49 8.90 -3.78
C VAL A 22 -8.02 8.92 -3.93
N LEU A 23 -8.51 9.00 -5.16
CA LEU A 23 -9.95 9.04 -5.45
C LEU A 23 -10.51 7.64 -5.68
N TRP A 24 -11.76 7.44 -5.28
CA TRP A 24 -12.53 6.26 -5.69
C TRP A 24 -12.75 6.25 -7.21
N PRO A 25 -12.63 5.09 -7.88
CA PRO A 25 -12.72 5.00 -9.33
C PRO A 25 -14.05 5.45 -9.95
N ALA A 26 -14.01 5.73 -11.25
CA ALA A 26 -15.17 6.03 -12.08
C ALA A 26 -16.14 4.84 -12.17
N GLY A 27 -17.40 5.14 -12.54
CA GLY A 27 -18.48 4.19 -12.77
C GLY A 27 -19.50 4.15 -11.63
N SER A 28 -20.60 3.46 -11.89
CA SER A 28 -21.63 3.14 -10.90
C SER A 28 -21.43 1.71 -10.41
N TYR A 29 -21.39 1.52 -9.09
CA TYR A 29 -21.09 0.22 -8.47
C TYR A 29 -21.44 0.22 -6.98
N GLY A 30 -21.43 -0.95 -6.36
CA GLY A 30 -21.59 -1.10 -4.92
C GLY A 30 -20.41 -1.82 -4.26
N ILE A 31 -20.17 -1.53 -2.98
CA ILE A 31 -19.24 -2.27 -2.12
C ILE A 31 -19.94 -2.70 -0.83
N PRO A 32 -19.46 -3.77 -0.17
CA PRO A 32 -19.97 -4.16 1.15
C PRO A 32 -19.73 -3.04 2.16
N LYS A 33 -20.72 -2.76 3.01
CA LYS A 33 -20.63 -1.69 4.01
C LYS A 33 -19.93 -2.18 5.28
N PRO A 34 -18.85 -1.53 5.75
CA PRO A 34 -18.33 -1.75 7.09
C PRO A 34 -19.26 -1.29 8.21
N VAL A 35 -19.10 -1.86 9.41
CA VAL A 35 -19.75 -1.38 10.64
C VAL A 35 -19.41 0.09 10.92
N SER A 36 -18.19 0.53 10.58
CA SER A 36 -17.76 1.94 10.69
C SER A 36 -18.50 2.91 9.75
N GLY A 37 -19.34 2.41 8.83
CA GLY A 37 -20.02 3.21 7.83
C GLY A 37 -19.40 3.09 6.44
N CYS A 38 -20.02 3.73 5.46
CA CYS A 38 -19.47 3.77 4.10
C CYS A 38 -18.16 4.56 4.08
N PRO A 39 -17.19 4.17 3.22
CA PRO A 39 -15.90 4.83 3.17
C PRO A 39 -16.01 6.32 2.86
N LEU A 40 -15.04 7.11 3.30
CA LEU A 40 -14.92 8.52 2.93
C LEU A 40 -14.73 8.65 1.42
N THR A 41 -15.28 9.74 0.87
CA THR A 41 -15.25 10.05 -0.55
C THR A 41 -15.08 11.54 -0.75
N THR A 42 -14.55 11.90 -1.92
CA THR A 42 -14.52 13.26 -2.43
C THR A 42 -15.29 13.28 -3.74
N GLY A 43 -16.18 14.26 -3.94
CA GLY A 43 -16.93 14.47 -5.18
C GLY A 43 -18.21 13.64 -5.37
N PHE A 44 -18.57 12.75 -4.44
CA PHE A 44 -19.89 12.10 -4.41
C PHE A 44 -20.28 11.74 -2.97
N GLN A 45 -21.46 11.15 -2.79
CA GLN A 45 -21.89 10.56 -1.52
C GLN A 45 -22.38 9.14 -1.77
N TRP A 46 -22.05 8.22 -0.86
CA TRP A 46 -22.58 6.86 -0.92
C TRP A 46 -24.07 6.86 -0.58
N GLU A 47 -24.87 6.26 -1.46
CA GLU A 47 -26.20 5.80 -1.09
C GLU A 47 -26.08 4.52 -0.26
N LYS A 48 -27.00 4.35 0.68
CA LYS A 48 -27.00 3.23 1.62
C LYS A 48 -28.26 2.40 1.40
N GLY A 49 -28.11 1.09 1.50
CA GLY A 49 -29.24 0.17 1.54
C GLY A 49 -28.89 -1.06 2.36
N TRP A 50 -29.89 -1.86 2.66
CA TRP A 50 -29.73 -3.11 3.39
C TRP A 50 -30.78 -4.12 2.96
N ARG A 51 -30.48 -5.39 3.18
CA ARG A 51 -31.42 -6.49 2.98
C ARG A 51 -31.24 -7.61 4.00
N ALA A 52 -32.33 -8.27 4.40
CA ALA A 52 -32.40 -9.36 5.38
C ALA A 52 -33.01 -10.62 4.75
N HIS A 53 -32.24 -11.72 4.71
CA HIS A 53 -32.57 -13.00 4.03
C HIS A 53 -33.17 -13.87 5.10
N ASP A 54 -34.32 -14.46 4.86
CA ASP A 54 -34.83 -15.56 5.66
C ASP A 54 -34.30 -16.85 5.05
N THR A 55 -33.21 -17.38 5.60
CA THR A 55 -32.49 -18.51 4.99
C THR A 55 -33.15 -19.86 5.27
N ASN A 56 -33.89 -20.00 6.38
CA ASN A 56 -34.69 -21.18 6.71
C ASN A 56 -35.62 -20.88 7.90
N GLY A 57 -36.91 -21.24 7.81
CA GLY A 57 -37.92 -20.97 8.82
C GLY A 57 -37.90 -21.83 10.09
N VAL A 58 -37.03 -22.84 10.23
CA VAL A 58 -37.05 -23.79 11.38
C VAL A 58 -35.73 -23.90 12.16
N SER A 59 -34.58 -23.67 11.51
CA SER A 59 -33.24 -23.37 12.06
C SER A 59 -32.23 -23.62 10.95
N SER A 60 -31.45 -22.60 10.61
CA SER A 60 -30.31 -22.68 9.71
C SER A 60 -29.00 -22.51 10.47
N ASN A 61 -27.97 -23.23 10.06
CA ASN A 61 -26.60 -23.14 10.57
C ASN A 61 -25.80 -22.03 9.89
N ASN A 62 -26.44 -20.86 9.68
CA ASN A 62 -25.75 -19.67 9.21
C ASN A 62 -24.58 -19.36 10.14
N SER A 63 -23.43 -19.06 9.57
CA SER A 63 -22.25 -18.73 10.37
C SER A 63 -21.39 -17.70 9.67
N ARG A 64 -20.41 -17.16 10.40
CA ARG A 64 -19.49 -16.14 9.91
C ARG A 64 -18.12 -16.31 10.54
N SER A 65 -17.13 -15.62 9.98
CA SER A 65 -15.82 -15.51 10.61
C SER A 65 -15.90 -14.91 12.02
N HIS A 66 -14.97 -15.32 12.89
CA HIS A 66 -14.86 -14.83 14.27
C HIS A 66 -14.72 -13.31 14.30
N ASP A 67 -13.66 -12.82 13.65
CA ASP A 67 -13.47 -11.40 13.37
C ASP A 67 -14.40 -11.00 12.23
N PHE A 68 -15.19 -9.94 12.44
CA PHE A 68 -16.25 -9.57 11.51
C PHE A 68 -16.56 -8.08 11.60
N HIS A 69 -16.22 -7.35 10.55
CA HIS A 69 -16.36 -5.90 10.44
C HIS A 69 -17.36 -5.49 9.35
N LEU A 70 -17.96 -6.46 8.66
CA LEU A 70 -19.06 -6.21 7.75
C LEU A 70 -20.30 -5.78 8.55
N ASP A 71 -21.01 -4.74 8.08
CA ASP A 71 -22.30 -4.34 8.64
C ASP A 71 -23.37 -5.36 8.24
N ALA A 72 -23.38 -6.45 8.99
CA ALA A 72 -24.25 -7.57 8.80
C ALA A 72 -24.60 -8.24 10.14
N LYS A 73 -25.85 -8.69 10.24
CA LYS A 73 -26.31 -9.57 11.31
C LYS A 73 -26.51 -10.97 10.72
N VAL A 74 -25.80 -11.93 11.26
CA VAL A 74 -25.89 -13.35 10.88
C VAL A 74 -26.42 -14.08 12.11
N ASP A 75 -27.65 -14.56 12.04
CA ASP A 75 -28.29 -15.39 13.06
C ASP A 75 -28.75 -16.72 12.46
N GLU A 76 -29.23 -17.64 13.31
CA GLU A 76 -29.64 -19.01 12.97
C GLU A 76 -30.84 -19.11 12.02
N SER A 77 -31.37 -18.00 11.52
CA SER A 77 -32.48 -18.04 10.55
C SER A 77 -32.33 -16.98 9.47
N LYS A 78 -31.57 -15.91 9.75
CA LYS A 78 -31.49 -14.73 8.91
C LYS A 78 -30.08 -14.24 8.70
N VAL A 79 -29.85 -13.74 7.49
CA VAL A 79 -28.67 -12.94 7.18
C VAL A 79 -29.10 -11.57 6.68
N GLN A 80 -28.86 -10.55 7.50
CA GLN A 80 -28.99 -9.15 7.13
C GLN A 80 -27.63 -8.56 6.79
N ARG A 81 -27.52 -7.83 5.67
CA ARG A 81 -26.29 -7.11 5.27
C ARG A 81 -26.62 -5.78 4.62
N SER A 82 -25.70 -4.83 4.80
CA SER A 82 -25.78 -3.48 4.25
C SER A 82 -24.80 -3.23 3.11
N PHE A 83 -25.11 -2.22 2.29
CA PHE A 83 -24.39 -1.86 1.07
C PHE A 83 -24.09 -0.36 1.04
N CYS A 84 -22.98 -0.03 0.40
CA CYS A 84 -22.63 1.33 -0.01
C CYS A 84 -22.66 1.36 -1.55
N ILE A 85 -23.54 2.15 -2.13
CA ILE A 85 -23.77 2.22 -3.58
C ILE A 85 -23.40 3.61 -4.10
N LYS A 86 -22.51 3.65 -5.10
CA LYS A 86 -22.21 4.83 -5.90
C LYS A 86 -23.09 4.76 -7.14
N THR A 87 -24.04 5.68 -7.24
CA THR A 87 -24.97 5.82 -8.39
C THR A 87 -24.58 6.98 -9.30
N SER A 88 -24.07 8.07 -8.70
CA SER A 88 -23.66 9.27 -9.43
C SER A 88 -22.40 9.02 -10.26
N THR A 89 -22.46 9.42 -11.53
CA THR A 89 -21.35 9.37 -12.49
C THR A 89 -20.93 10.78 -12.97
N ILE A 90 -21.48 11.83 -12.35
CA ILE A 90 -21.30 13.24 -12.76
C ILE A 90 -19.80 13.63 -12.80
N ASP A 91 -19.03 13.16 -11.83
CA ASP A 91 -17.61 13.50 -11.65
C ASP A 91 -16.67 12.40 -12.17
N ASP A 92 -17.16 11.44 -12.97
CA ASP A 92 -16.35 10.30 -13.43
C ASP A 92 -15.19 10.71 -14.35
N HIS A 93 -15.31 11.84 -15.05
CA HIS A 93 -14.25 12.38 -15.91
C HIS A 93 -12.97 12.77 -15.15
N ASN A 94 -13.07 13.07 -13.84
CA ASN A 94 -11.94 13.39 -12.98
C ASN A 94 -11.46 12.19 -12.14
N ARG A 95 -12.04 11.00 -12.35
CA ARG A 95 -11.75 9.81 -11.54
C ARG A 95 -10.87 8.83 -12.29
N PRO A 96 -10.00 8.11 -11.58
CA PRO A 96 -9.22 7.06 -12.20
C PRO A 96 -10.14 5.91 -12.64
N ASN A 97 -9.69 5.17 -13.65
CA ASN A 97 -10.25 3.85 -13.90
C ASN A 97 -9.91 2.92 -12.73
N TRP A 98 -10.73 1.89 -12.54
CA TRP A 98 -10.39 0.83 -11.61
C TRP A 98 -9.01 0.24 -11.94
N PRO A 99 -8.17 -0.07 -10.95
CA PRO A 99 -6.86 -0.67 -11.17
C PRO A 99 -6.98 -2.15 -11.58
N GLN A 100 -6.03 -2.64 -12.39
CA GLN A 100 -5.93 -4.06 -12.73
C GLN A 100 -5.75 -4.91 -11.47
N GLY A 101 -6.41 -6.07 -11.41
CA GLY A 101 -6.35 -6.94 -10.25
C GLY A 101 -7.39 -8.05 -10.27
N ARG A 102 -7.58 -8.70 -9.12
CA ARG A 102 -8.47 -9.86 -8.97
C ARG A 102 -9.35 -9.74 -7.72
N TYR A 103 -10.50 -9.11 -7.91
CA TYR A 103 -11.49 -8.81 -6.87
C TYR A 103 -12.86 -8.58 -7.51
N CYS A 104 -13.91 -8.65 -6.69
CA CYS A 104 -15.27 -8.32 -7.12
C CYS A 104 -15.84 -7.13 -6.35
N ILE A 105 -16.80 -6.47 -6.98
CA ILE A 105 -17.67 -5.44 -6.42
C ILE A 105 -19.12 -5.78 -6.78
N TYR A 106 -20.08 -5.17 -6.11
CA TYR A 106 -21.47 -5.33 -6.50
C TYR A 106 -21.77 -4.54 -7.78
N LYS A 107 -22.58 -5.12 -8.67
CA LYS A 107 -23.01 -4.45 -9.90
C LYS A 107 -24.05 -3.38 -9.59
N LYS A 108 -23.96 -2.25 -10.29
CA LYS A 108 -24.99 -1.20 -10.30
C LYS A 108 -25.02 -0.51 -11.66
N GLY A 109 -25.97 -0.86 -12.51
CA GLY A 109 -25.96 -0.48 -13.92
C GLY A 109 -24.90 -1.28 -14.69
N THR A 110 -24.23 -0.63 -15.64
CA THR A 110 -23.17 -1.26 -16.44
C THR A 110 -21.91 -1.46 -15.59
N CYS A 111 -21.32 -2.65 -15.64
CA CYS A 111 -20.05 -2.89 -14.95
C CYS A 111 -18.94 -1.94 -15.46
N PRO A 112 -18.05 -1.46 -14.57
CA PRO A 112 -16.89 -0.70 -14.99
C PRO A 112 -16.02 -1.48 -15.98
N ALA A 113 -15.24 -0.76 -16.80
CA ALA A 113 -14.42 -1.37 -17.84
C ALA A 113 -13.52 -2.50 -17.30
N ASN A 114 -13.42 -3.59 -18.07
CA ASN A 114 -12.66 -4.81 -17.77
C ASN A 114 -13.19 -5.68 -16.62
N PHE A 115 -14.34 -5.33 -16.03
CA PHE A 115 -15.05 -6.25 -15.15
C PHE A 115 -15.96 -7.17 -15.97
N LYS A 116 -16.04 -8.43 -15.53
CA LYS A 116 -16.97 -9.43 -16.05
C LYS A 116 -18.21 -9.47 -15.16
N GLU A 117 -19.38 -9.44 -15.79
CA GLU A 117 -20.66 -9.60 -15.12
C GLU A 117 -20.84 -11.04 -14.61
N GLY A 118 -21.57 -11.16 -13.51
CA GLY A 118 -22.03 -12.43 -12.99
C GLY A 118 -22.98 -12.26 -11.82
N TYR A 119 -23.35 -13.37 -11.21
CA TYR A 119 -24.31 -13.39 -10.13
C TYR A 119 -24.07 -14.54 -9.17
N VAL A 120 -24.62 -14.38 -7.97
CA VAL A 120 -24.89 -15.46 -7.02
C VAL A 120 -26.39 -15.44 -6.72
N TYR A 121 -26.98 -16.62 -6.71
CA TYR A 121 -28.38 -16.89 -6.43
C TYR A 121 -28.46 -17.74 -5.17
N TRP A 122 -29.25 -17.24 -4.22
CA TRP A 122 -29.65 -17.90 -3.00
C TRP A 122 -31.10 -18.32 -3.15
N ASP A 123 -31.32 -19.63 -3.12
CA ASP A 123 -32.62 -20.28 -3.02
C ASP A 123 -32.97 -20.34 -1.54
N ASP A 124 -33.69 -19.32 -1.06
CA ASP A 124 -33.91 -19.13 0.36
C ASP A 124 -35.17 -19.91 0.83
N ASP A 125 -35.91 -19.40 1.82
CA ASP A 125 -37.09 -20.09 2.32
C ASP A 125 -38.32 -19.81 1.45
N ASP A 126 -38.67 -20.77 0.58
CA ASP A 126 -39.89 -20.75 -0.23
C ASP A 126 -41.18 -21.03 0.59
N SER A 127 -41.10 -21.14 1.92
CA SER A 127 -42.32 -21.31 2.73
C SER A 127 -43.20 -20.05 2.70
N ASN A 128 -44.50 -20.23 2.92
CA ASN A 128 -45.49 -19.15 3.06
C ASN A 128 -45.20 -18.17 4.21
N LYS A 129 -44.07 -18.32 4.91
CA LYS A 129 -43.60 -17.48 6.01
C LYS A 129 -42.34 -16.68 5.67
N ASN A 130 -41.85 -16.69 4.42
CA ASN A 130 -40.67 -15.91 4.01
C ASN A 130 -40.76 -14.45 4.49
N LYS A 131 -39.81 -14.01 5.32
CA LYS A 131 -39.75 -12.65 5.89
C LYS A 131 -38.61 -11.81 5.31
N ASN A 132 -38.26 -12.02 4.05
CA ASN A 132 -37.31 -11.17 3.35
C ASN A 132 -37.70 -9.70 3.47
N LYS A 133 -36.72 -8.85 3.82
CA LYS A 133 -36.91 -7.39 3.93
C LYS A 133 -35.75 -6.67 3.28
N ARG A 134 -36.02 -5.48 2.74
CA ARG A 134 -35.01 -4.61 2.14
C ARG A 134 -35.42 -3.15 2.20
N SER A 135 -34.45 -2.25 2.22
CA SER A 135 -34.68 -0.80 2.14
C SER A 135 -33.44 -0.08 1.62
N GLY A 136 -33.63 1.16 1.16
CA GLY A 136 -32.59 1.99 0.58
C GLY A 136 -32.09 1.49 -0.78
N THR A 137 -30.89 1.91 -1.15
CA THR A 137 -30.32 1.61 -2.47
C THR A 137 -29.56 0.30 -2.45
N LEU A 138 -29.97 -0.62 -3.32
CA LEU A 138 -29.41 -1.95 -3.44
C LEU A 138 -28.55 -2.09 -4.71
N PRO A 139 -27.61 -3.05 -4.71
CA PRO A 139 -27.00 -3.49 -5.95
C PRO A 139 -28.03 -4.13 -6.89
N ASP A 140 -27.66 -4.29 -8.15
CA ASP A 140 -28.51 -4.95 -9.14
C ASP A 140 -28.75 -6.41 -8.73
N GLY A 141 -29.97 -6.88 -8.97
CA GLY A 141 -30.40 -8.21 -8.58
C GLY A 141 -31.90 -8.32 -8.32
N THR A 142 -32.30 -9.51 -7.87
CA THR A 142 -33.67 -9.85 -7.49
C THR A 142 -33.70 -10.10 -5.99
N PHE A 143 -34.65 -9.50 -5.27
CA PHE A 143 -34.74 -9.60 -3.82
C PHE A 143 -36.22 -9.78 -3.42
N ASN A 144 -36.83 -10.84 -3.92
CA ASN A 144 -38.22 -11.19 -3.68
C ASN A 144 -38.29 -12.33 -2.65
N GLU A 145 -39.01 -13.41 -2.96
CA GLU A 145 -38.94 -14.66 -2.21
C GLU A 145 -37.51 -15.15 -2.24
N ASN A 146 -36.93 -15.43 -3.41
CA ASN A 146 -35.51 -15.74 -3.53
C ASN A 146 -34.60 -14.51 -3.66
N THR A 147 -33.28 -14.72 -3.57
CA THR A 147 -32.32 -13.62 -3.77
C THR A 147 -31.26 -13.91 -4.81
N ARG A 148 -31.16 -13.04 -5.80
CA ARG A 148 -30.06 -12.94 -6.76
C ARG A 148 -29.32 -11.63 -6.53
N ILE A 149 -28.00 -11.66 -6.36
CA ILE A 149 -27.18 -10.45 -6.39
C ILE A 149 -26.23 -10.51 -7.58
N GLU A 150 -26.14 -9.41 -8.30
CA GLU A 150 -25.23 -9.25 -9.42
C GLU A 150 -23.91 -8.62 -9.00
N PHE A 151 -22.85 -9.08 -9.65
CA PHE A 151 -21.48 -8.71 -9.36
C PHE A 151 -20.75 -8.28 -10.63
N CYS A 152 -19.78 -7.41 -10.44
CA CYS A 152 -18.74 -7.12 -11.40
C CYS A 152 -17.44 -7.70 -10.83
N CYS A 153 -16.78 -8.61 -11.55
CA CYS A 153 -15.52 -9.20 -11.11
C CYS A 153 -14.40 -8.96 -12.11
N ARG A 154 -13.23 -8.53 -11.60
CA ARG A 154 -12.04 -8.27 -12.40
C ARG A 154 -11.04 -9.41 -12.30
N SER A 155 -10.31 -9.71 -13.38
CA SER A 155 -9.33 -10.82 -13.44
C SER A 155 -8.09 -10.53 -14.28
N ASP A 156 -7.88 -9.29 -14.69
CA ASP A 156 -6.79 -8.85 -15.56
C ASP A 156 -5.53 -8.45 -14.77
N GLY A 157 -5.35 -8.99 -13.56
CA GLY A 157 -4.19 -8.78 -12.71
C GLY A 157 -4.05 -9.83 -11.62
N GLU A 158 -2.99 -9.69 -10.82
CA GLU A 158 -2.65 -10.60 -9.74
C GLU A 158 -2.93 -9.99 -8.37
N LYS A 159 -3.33 -10.86 -7.42
CA LYS A 159 -3.62 -10.43 -6.04
C LYS A 159 -2.40 -9.88 -5.32
N ASP A 160 -1.21 -10.31 -5.74
CA ASP A 160 0.06 -9.95 -5.13
C ASP A 160 0.66 -8.66 -5.69
N THR A 161 0.00 -8.06 -6.69
CA THR A 161 0.37 -6.75 -7.20
C THR A 161 -0.46 -5.69 -6.47
N PRO A 162 0.15 -4.82 -5.65
CA PRO A 162 -0.62 -3.87 -4.85
C PRO A 162 -1.31 -2.83 -5.71
N ILE A 163 -2.64 -2.73 -5.58
CA ILE A 163 -3.45 -1.71 -6.25
C ILE A 163 -3.57 -0.45 -5.39
N LEU A 164 -3.91 0.67 -6.02
CA LEU A 164 -4.16 1.93 -5.31
C LEU A 164 -5.67 2.17 -5.20
N LEU A 165 -6.18 2.22 -3.97
CA LEU A 165 -7.55 2.61 -3.63
C LEU A 165 -7.51 3.51 -2.38
N PRO A 166 -8.55 4.33 -2.14
CA PRO A 166 -8.60 5.20 -0.97
C PRO A 166 -8.61 4.37 0.33
N SER A 167 -7.63 4.58 1.21
CA SER A 167 -7.45 3.80 2.45
C SER A 167 -7.64 4.61 3.74
N ASP A 168 -8.01 5.89 3.63
CA ASP A 168 -8.20 6.80 4.78
C ASP A 168 -9.34 6.37 5.71
N SER A 169 -10.26 5.56 5.21
CA SER A 169 -11.35 4.95 5.98
C SER A 169 -11.49 3.47 5.61
N PRO A 170 -11.92 2.59 6.54
CA PRO A 170 -12.09 1.19 6.24
C PRO A 170 -13.08 0.93 5.10
N PHE A 171 -12.82 -0.09 4.29
CA PHE A 171 -13.69 -0.49 3.18
C PHE A 171 -13.61 -1.99 2.92
N PHE A 172 -14.50 -2.48 2.05
CA PHE A 172 -14.50 -3.86 1.59
C PHE A 172 -14.38 -3.96 0.07
N LEU A 173 -13.72 -5.03 -0.37
CA LEU A 173 -13.95 -5.65 -1.68
C LEU A 173 -14.43 -7.09 -1.44
N LEU A 174 -14.93 -7.76 -2.47
CA LEU A 174 -15.22 -9.20 -2.39
C LEU A 174 -14.04 -10.00 -2.95
N ALA A 175 -13.67 -11.07 -2.25
CA ALA A 175 -12.58 -11.94 -2.69
C ALA A 175 -12.98 -12.65 -3.99
N TYR A 176 -12.04 -12.90 -4.90
CA TYR A 176 -12.31 -13.54 -6.19
C TYR A 176 -11.27 -14.60 -6.54
N LYS A 177 -11.70 -15.78 -7.01
CA LYS A 177 -10.87 -16.96 -7.38
C LYS A 177 -10.04 -17.62 -6.26
N SER A 178 -9.76 -16.94 -5.15
CA SER A 178 -9.20 -17.49 -3.92
C SER A 178 -9.68 -16.66 -2.72
N ASP A 179 -9.48 -17.15 -1.50
CA ASP A 179 -9.75 -16.45 -0.23
C ASP A 179 -8.73 -15.34 0.07
N LYS A 180 -7.53 -15.40 -0.51
CA LYS A 180 -6.51 -14.33 -0.42
C LYS A 180 -7.10 -12.99 -0.87
N CYS A 181 -6.81 -11.91 -0.17
CA CYS A 181 -7.24 -10.58 -0.58
C CYS A 181 -6.32 -9.97 -1.63
N GLN A 182 -6.88 -9.09 -2.48
CA GLN A 182 -6.09 -8.25 -3.35
C GLN A 182 -5.22 -7.32 -2.49
N MET A 183 -3.92 -7.27 -2.72
CA MET A 183 -3.06 -6.30 -2.02
C MET A 183 -3.49 -4.88 -2.40
N VAL A 184 -3.62 -4.00 -1.40
CA VAL A 184 -3.94 -2.58 -1.59
C VAL A 184 -2.86 -1.75 -0.91
N LYS A 185 -2.29 -0.78 -1.62
CA LYS A 185 -1.30 0.14 -1.05
C LYS A 185 -1.89 0.86 0.15
N TRP A 186 -1.09 1.01 1.19
CA TRP A 186 -1.44 1.75 2.40
C TRP A 186 -2.58 1.12 3.22
N ALA A 187 -2.94 -0.13 2.96
CA ALA A 187 -3.96 -0.84 3.72
C ALA A 187 -3.51 -2.24 4.12
N ILE A 188 -3.94 -2.66 5.30
CA ILE A 188 -3.87 -4.05 5.76
C ILE A 188 -5.19 -4.72 5.35
N ALA A 189 -5.09 -5.89 4.72
CA ALA A 189 -6.25 -6.69 4.32
C ALA A 189 -6.50 -7.86 5.29
N ARG A 190 -7.77 -8.18 5.55
CA ARG A 190 -8.22 -9.37 6.29
C ARG A 190 -9.39 -10.02 5.55
N ALA A 191 -9.37 -11.35 5.46
CA ALA A 191 -10.47 -12.10 4.87
C ALA A 191 -11.52 -12.41 5.94
N GLU A 192 -12.77 -12.07 5.65
CA GLU A 192 -13.95 -12.38 6.45
C GLU A 192 -14.93 -13.16 5.59
N TRP A 193 -15.84 -13.91 6.20
CA TRP A 193 -16.80 -14.71 5.42
C TRP A 193 -18.15 -14.82 6.10
N ILE A 194 -19.18 -15.05 5.28
CA ILE A 194 -20.50 -15.52 5.72
C ILE A 194 -20.80 -16.82 5.00
N TYR A 195 -21.23 -17.82 5.76
CA TYR A 195 -21.82 -19.06 5.28
C TYR A 195 -23.34 -18.97 5.41
N TYR A 196 -24.04 -19.26 4.32
CA TYR A 196 -25.49 -19.16 4.19
C TYR A 196 -26.08 -20.56 4.15
N ASP A 197 -26.68 -21.00 5.25
CA ASP A 197 -27.39 -22.26 5.33
C ASP A 197 -28.82 -22.05 4.82
N THR A 198 -28.93 -22.05 3.49
CA THR A 198 -30.15 -21.92 2.68
C THR A 198 -31.03 -23.18 2.75
N GLN A 199 -32.05 -23.28 1.92
CA GLN A 199 -32.96 -24.43 1.89
C GLN A 199 -32.22 -25.77 1.76
N ASN A 200 -32.71 -26.81 2.42
CA ASN A 200 -32.12 -28.16 2.37
C ASN A 200 -32.79 -29.08 1.34
N ASN A 201 -34.08 -28.90 1.08
CA ASN A 201 -34.83 -29.68 0.10
C ASN A 201 -34.92 -28.95 -1.24
N ASN A 202 -34.50 -29.58 -2.35
CA ASN A 202 -34.49 -28.98 -3.69
C ASN A 202 -33.73 -27.65 -3.78
N ASN A 203 -32.63 -27.50 -3.02
CA ASN A 203 -31.82 -26.27 -3.04
C ASN A 203 -31.28 -25.95 -4.44
N MET A 204 -31.80 -24.88 -5.04
CA MET A 204 -31.38 -24.38 -6.36
C MET A 204 -30.34 -23.26 -6.28
N ASP A 205 -29.59 -23.16 -5.18
CA ASP A 205 -28.43 -22.27 -5.05
C ASP A 205 -27.53 -22.32 -6.28
N GLY A 206 -27.21 -21.13 -6.78
CA GLY A 206 -26.63 -20.99 -8.11
C GLY A 206 -25.65 -19.84 -8.23
N ARG A 207 -24.84 -19.90 -9.29
CA ARG A 207 -23.86 -18.87 -9.64
C ARG A 207 -23.65 -18.86 -11.14
N GLY A 208 -23.20 -17.74 -11.68
CA GLY A 208 -22.85 -17.65 -13.10
C GLY A 208 -21.98 -16.44 -13.39
N GLY A 209 -21.16 -16.51 -14.44
CA GLY A 209 -20.26 -15.41 -14.83
C GLY A 209 -19.15 -15.13 -13.80
N GLY A 210 -18.89 -13.84 -13.53
CA GLY A 210 -18.01 -13.38 -12.45
C GLY A 210 -18.72 -13.33 -11.09
N PHE A 211 -18.28 -14.15 -10.14
CA PHE A 211 -18.85 -14.20 -8.79
C PHE A 211 -17.77 -14.27 -7.70
N PRO A 212 -18.05 -13.82 -6.46
CA PRO A 212 -17.11 -13.89 -5.33
C PRO A 212 -16.61 -15.31 -5.03
N TYR A 213 -15.44 -15.41 -4.41
CA TYR A 213 -14.83 -16.68 -4.05
C TYR A 213 -15.71 -17.51 -3.10
N ASP A 214 -15.67 -18.82 -3.32
CA ASP A 214 -16.41 -19.88 -2.60
C ASP A 214 -17.94 -19.77 -2.68
N ALA A 215 -18.50 -18.91 -3.53
CA ALA A 215 -19.91 -19.03 -3.94
C ALA A 215 -20.06 -20.38 -4.62
N ARG A 216 -20.90 -21.28 -4.11
CA ARG A 216 -21.06 -22.70 -4.48
C ARG A 216 -22.20 -22.91 -5.48
N GLU A 217 -22.31 -24.12 -6.02
CA GLU A 217 -23.40 -24.52 -6.92
C GLU A 217 -24.03 -25.81 -6.39
N ARG A 218 -25.35 -25.98 -6.65
CA ARG A 218 -26.14 -27.22 -6.54
C ARG A 218 -25.99 -27.99 -5.24
N GLU A 219 -27.04 -27.98 -4.41
CA GLU A 219 -27.13 -28.73 -3.15
C GLU A 219 -26.06 -28.33 -2.10
N GLN A 220 -25.25 -27.30 -2.39
CA GLN A 220 -24.24 -26.76 -1.51
C GLN A 220 -24.56 -25.32 -1.14
N HIS A 221 -24.61 -25.08 0.16
CA HIS A 221 -24.80 -23.78 0.78
C HIS A 221 -23.70 -22.77 0.40
N GLN A 222 -24.13 -21.54 0.12
CA GLN A 222 -23.24 -20.47 -0.33
C GLN A 222 -22.28 -20.03 0.77
N LYS A 223 -21.00 -19.82 0.44
CA LYS A 223 -20.04 -19.15 1.33
C LYS A 223 -19.37 -17.99 0.61
N ILE A 224 -19.54 -16.78 1.13
CA ILE A 224 -19.00 -15.58 0.47
C ILE A 224 -17.87 -15.00 1.29
N TYR A 225 -16.74 -14.78 0.64
CA TYR A 225 -15.56 -14.15 1.22
C TYR A 225 -15.48 -12.66 0.89
N TYR A 226 -15.22 -11.87 1.92
CA TYR A 226 -15.07 -10.43 1.89
C TYR A 226 -13.65 -10.07 2.32
N CYS A 227 -13.08 -9.06 1.70
CA CYS A 227 -11.77 -8.54 2.05
C CYS A 227 -11.95 -7.19 2.71
N TYR A 228 -11.72 -7.15 4.03
CA TYR A 228 -11.76 -5.96 4.84
C TYR A 228 -10.41 -5.25 4.79
N TYR A 229 -10.40 -3.97 4.45
CA TYR A 229 -9.20 -3.14 4.35
C TYR A 229 -9.23 -2.03 5.38
N THR A 230 -8.12 -1.86 6.10
CA THR A 230 -7.91 -0.76 7.06
C THR A 230 -6.60 -0.04 6.77
N GLY A 231 -6.63 1.29 6.72
CA GLY A 231 -5.44 2.11 6.48
C GLY A 231 -4.32 1.87 7.49
N CYS A 232 -3.08 1.80 7.01
CA CYS A 232 -1.88 1.56 7.84
C CYS A 232 -0.80 2.64 7.71
N ASN A 233 -1.09 3.71 6.99
CA ASN A 233 -0.35 4.96 6.99
C ASN A 233 -0.54 5.67 8.35
N ARG A 234 0.54 6.13 8.96
CA ARG A 234 0.53 6.80 10.27
C ARG A 234 1.40 8.05 10.24
N THR A 235 0.92 9.12 10.85
CA THR A 235 1.72 10.33 11.09
C THR A 235 2.04 10.41 12.57
N LEU A 236 3.32 10.50 12.90
CA LEU A 236 3.85 10.51 14.26
C LEU A 236 4.46 11.88 14.55
N THR A 237 3.85 12.65 15.44
CA THR A 237 4.20 14.06 15.67
C THR A 237 4.80 14.35 17.05
N THR A 238 4.82 13.35 17.93
CA THR A 238 5.43 13.49 19.26
C THR A 238 6.96 13.57 19.14
N ALA A 239 7.62 14.24 20.08
CA ALA A 239 9.07 14.43 20.07
C ALA A 239 9.86 13.11 20.13
N ASN A 240 9.26 12.07 20.69
CA ASN A 240 9.74 10.70 20.69
C ASN A 240 8.53 9.76 20.68
N GLY A 241 8.73 8.52 20.26
CA GLY A 241 7.65 7.55 20.15
C GLY A 241 8.14 6.20 19.66
N SER A 242 7.22 5.26 19.50
CA SER A 242 7.51 3.94 18.95
C SER A 242 6.40 3.47 18.00
N PHE A 243 6.76 2.60 17.07
CA PHE A 243 5.85 1.96 16.14
C PHE A 243 6.38 0.57 15.77
N HIS A 244 5.53 -0.26 15.18
CA HIS A 244 5.86 -1.64 14.86
C HIS A 244 5.17 -2.07 13.57
N SER A 245 5.66 -3.16 12.98
CA SER A 245 4.99 -3.84 11.87
C SER A 245 3.57 -4.28 12.25
N PRO A 246 2.64 -4.40 11.30
CA PRO A 246 1.31 -4.91 11.57
C PRO A 246 1.36 -6.26 12.31
N ASN A 247 0.46 -6.45 13.28
CA ASN A 247 0.32 -7.68 14.08
C ASN A 247 1.48 -8.05 15.03
N TYR A 248 2.54 -7.23 15.15
CA TYR A 248 3.60 -7.43 16.14
C TYR A 248 3.02 -7.54 17.58
N PRO A 249 3.47 -8.48 18.44
CA PRO A 249 4.64 -9.36 18.28
C PRO A 249 4.37 -10.65 17.47
N GLY A 250 3.14 -10.84 16.99
CA GLY A 250 2.80 -11.90 16.04
C GLY A 250 3.37 -11.63 14.65
N LYS A 251 3.16 -12.57 13.73
CA LYS A 251 3.67 -12.44 12.36
C LYS A 251 2.95 -11.34 11.59
N TYR A 252 3.67 -10.50 10.84
CA TYR A 252 3.01 -9.57 9.93
C TYR A 252 2.22 -10.33 8.85
N PRO A 253 1.10 -9.79 8.35
CA PRO A 253 0.43 -10.40 7.21
C PRO A 253 1.28 -10.24 5.95
N ASN A 254 1.07 -11.09 4.94
CA ASN A 254 1.73 -10.93 3.65
C ASN A 254 1.10 -9.75 2.88
N GLY A 255 1.83 -9.16 1.95
CA GLY A 255 1.32 -8.14 1.04
C GLY A 255 1.04 -6.78 1.63
N GLN A 256 1.80 -6.42 2.66
CA GLN A 256 1.64 -5.14 3.32
C GLN A 256 2.37 -4.07 2.53
N HIS A 257 1.83 -2.86 2.55
CA HIS A 257 2.50 -1.68 2.04
C HIS A 257 2.17 -0.50 2.95
N CYS A 258 2.75 -0.51 4.15
CA CYS A 258 2.44 0.45 5.21
C CYS A 258 3.49 1.54 5.33
N SER A 259 3.12 2.69 5.87
CA SER A 259 4.05 3.80 6.04
C SER A 259 3.88 4.56 7.34
N TRP A 260 4.98 5.18 7.75
CA TRP A 260 5.04 6.08 8.89
C TRP A 260 5.75 7.36 8.48
N THR A 261 5.09 8.49 8.65
CA THR A 261 5.72 9.81 8.52
C THR A 261 5.98 10.35 9.92
N ILE A 262 7.25 10.50 10.27
CA ILE A 262 7.67 11.09 11.55
C ILE A 262 7.91 12.58 11.29
N THR A 263 7.36 13.43 12.16
CA THR A 263 7.59 14.87 12.14
C THR A 263 7.87 15.35 13.55
N VAL A 264 9.05 15.93 13.76
CA VAL A 264 9.43 16.56 15.03
C VAL A 264 9.55 18.08 14.86
N ASN A 265 9.84 18.79 15.96
CA ASN A 265 10.10 20.23 15.92
C ASN A 265 11.27 20.55 14.97
N THR A 266 11.20 21.68 14.25
CA THR A 266 12.19 22.12 13.25
C THR A 266 13.60 22.35 13.79
N THR A 267 13.77 22.44 15.11
CA THR A 267 15.08 22.54 15.80
C THR A 267 15.73 21.19 16.10
N ARG A 268 15.09 20.09 15.69
CA ARG A 268 15.51 18.72 15.96
C ARG A 268 15.70 17.90 14.69
N GLN A 269 16.62 16.96 14.75
CA GLN A 269 16.75 15.84 13.80
C GLN A 269 16.18 14.56 14.43
N ILE A 270 15.81 13.58 13.60
CA ILE A 270 15.22 12.33 14.04
C ILE A 270 16.31 11.25 14.07
N VAL A 271 16.37 10.51 15.18
CA VAL A 271 17.11 9.25 15.29
C VAL A 271 16.10 8.12 15.38
N LEU A 272 16.18 7.15 14.46
CA LEU A 272 15.35 5.96 14.41
C LEU A 272 16.17 4.74 14.83
N VAL A 273 15.68 3.99 15.82
CA VAL A 273 16.35 2.82 16.40
C VAL A 273 15.40 1.64 16.39
N PHE A 274 15.90 0.47 15.97
CA PHE A 274 15.13 -0.78 15.95
C PHE A 274 15.55 -1.64 17.15
N THR A 275 14.58 -2.02 17.98
CA THR A 275 14.82 -2.96 19.09
C THR A 275 14.59 -4.40 18.66
N GLU A 276 13.77 -4.61 17.63
CA GLU A 276 13.47 -5.91 17.03
C GLU A 276 13.40 -5.75 15.52
N PHE A 277 13.99 -6.70 14.78
CA PHE A 277 13.96 -6.71 13.33
C PHE A 277 14.11 -8.13 12.79
N ARG A 278 12.98 -8.74 12.38
CA ARG A 278 12.91 -10.07 11.79
C ARG A 278 11.97 -10.03 10.59
N LEU A 279 12.55 -9.78 9.43
CA LEU A 279 11.90 -9.87 8.11
C LEU A 279 12.44 -11.09 7.36
N GLN A 280 11.88 -11.38 6.19
CA GLN A 280 12.42 -12.38 5.30
C GLN A 280 13.88 -12.07 4.92
N HIS A 281 14.69 -13.11 4.80
CA HIS A 281 16.15 -12.99 4.71
C HIS A 281 16.62 -12.48 3.35
N GLU A 282 15.91 -12.80 2.27
CA GLU A 282 16.31 -12.52 0.91
C GLU A 282 16.01 -11.07 0.49
N ILE A 283 16.95 -10.43 -0.22
CA ILE A 283 16.73 -9.11 -0.83
C ILE A 283 15.57 -9.16 -1.85
N GLY A 284 14.78 -8.08 -1.95
CA GLY A 284 13.66 -8.00 -2.88
C GLY A 284 12.39 -8.75 -2.46
N THR A 285 12.35 -9.28 -1.23
CA THR A 285 11.14 -9.90 -0.65
C THR A 285 10.45 -8.91 0.30
N ASP A 286 10.76 -8.98 1.60
CA ASP A 286 10.28 -8.06 2.61
C ASP A 286 11.30 -6.96 2.86
N GLU A 287 10.91 -5.70 2.63
CA GLU A 287 11.81 -4.56 2.67
C GLU A 287 11.23 -3.41 3.48
N LEU A 288 12.07 -2.83 4.33
CA LEU A 288 11.82 -1.60 5.05
C LEU A 288 12.70 -0.48 4.48
N TYR A 289 12.06 0.47 3.82
CA TYR A 289 12.70 1.66 3.28
C TYR A 289 12.63 2.79 4.31
N VAL A 290 13.74 3.50 4.48
CA VAL A 290 13.82 4.72 5.29
C VAL A 290 14.29 5.86 4.39
N TYR A 291 13.51 6.95 4.35
CA TYR A 291 13.76 8.14 3.54
C TYR A 291 13.98 9.36 4.44
N ASP A 292 14.93 10.20 4.04
CA ASP A 292 15.18 11.52 4.62
C ASP A 292 14.25 12.55 3.99
N GLY A 293 13.08 12.74 4.60
CA GLY A 293 12.02 13.59 4.08
C GLY A 293 10.64 13.21 4.61
N SER A 294 9.62 13.94 4.17
CA SER A 294 8.22 13.70 4.57
C SER A 294 7.51 12.62 3.76
N ASP A 295 8.08 12.22 2.62
CA ASP A 295 7.52 11.26 1.67
C ASP A 295 8.63 10.46 0.95
N SER A 296 8.23 9.62 -0.02
CA SER A 296 9.14 8.77 -0.79
C SER A 296 9.99 9.50 -1.84
N LYS A 297 9.92 10.83 -1.93
CA LYS A 297 10.80 11.65 -2.79
C LYS A 297 12.08 12.07 -2.07
N GLY A 298 12.15 11.88 -0.74
CA GLY A 298 13.34 12.11 0.05
C GLY A 298 14.51 11.18 -0.33
N VAL A 299 15.72 11.51 0.14
CA VAL A 299 16.91 10.67 -0.07
C VAL A 299 16.74 9.35 0.67
N VAL A 300 17.02 8.22 0.04
CA VAL A 300 16.97 6.91 0.71
C VAL A 300 18.13 6.81 1.71
N LEU A 301 17.82 6.73 2.99
CA LEU A 301 18.78 6.50 4.07
C LEU A 301 19.16 5.02 4.21
N GLY A 302 18.27 4.12 3.80
CA GLY A 302 18.54 2.69 3.73
C GLY A 302 17.34 1.86 3.29
N VAL A 303 17.64 0.66 2.81
CA VAL A 303 16.67 -0.40 2.52
C VAL A 303 17.10 -1.62 3.33
N PHE A 304 16.25 -2.05 4.26
CA PHE A 304 16.58 -3.10 5.23
C PHE A 304 15.68 -4.31 5.05
N TYR A 305 16.24 -5.49 5.23
CA TYR A 305 15.58 -6.78 5.11
C TYR A 305 16.28 -7.79 6.04
N GLY A 306 15.80 -9.02 6.18
CA GLY A 306 16.28 -9.94 7.21
C GLY A 306 17.79 -10.25 7.14
N GLY A 307 18.36 -10.31 5.92
CA GLY A 307 19.80 -10.47 5.70
C GLY A 307 20.62 -9.18 5.79
N HIS A 308 19.97 -8.02 5.88
CA HIS A 308 20.60 -6.71 6.02
C HIS A 308 19.80 -5.83 7.01
N PRO A 309 19.91 -6.10 8.32
CA PRO A 309 19.15 -5.37 9.33
C PRO A 309 19.66 -3.92 9.50
N PRO A 310 18.84 -3.02 10.09
CA PRO A 310 19.25 -1.65 10.40
C PRO A 310 20.47 -1.57 11.34
N PRO A 311 21.30 -0.51 11.24
CA PRO A 311 22.46 -0.34 12.12
C PRO A 311 22.03 -0.13 13.58
N GLU A 312 22.73 -0.78 14.52
CA GLU A 312 22.43 -0.71 15.96
C GLU A 312 22.50 0.71 16.54
N LYS A 313 23.38 1.55 15.98
CA LYS A 313 23.53 2.96 16.38
C LYS A 313 22.35 3.85 15.96
N GLY A 314 21.42 3.32 15.16
CA GLY A 314 20.28 4.04 14.61
C GLY A 314 20.55 4.75 13.29
N ILE A 315 19.46 5.25 12.70
CA ILE A 315 19.43 5.97 11.43
C ILE A 315 19.06 7.43 11.71
N TYR A 316 19.81 8.37 11.14
CA TYR A 316 19.67 9.80 11.38
C TYR A 316 19.07 10.48 10.14
N SER A 317 18.06 11.34 10.34
CA SER A 317 17.62 12.28 9.30
C SER A 317 18.51 13.52 9.27
N SER A 318 18.56 14.21 8.13
CA SER A 318 19.16 15.56 8.04
C SER A 318 18.17 16.66 8.42
N SER A 319 16.87 16.32 8.52
CA SER A 319 15.78 17.25 8.78
C SER A 319 14.90 16.82 9.97
N ASN A 320 13.83 17.57 10.23
CA ASN A 320 12.81 17.21 11.21
C ASN A 320 11.75 16.23 10.66
N TYR A 321 11.99 15.66 9.47
CA TYR A 321 11.12 14.68 8.82
C TYR A 321 11.87 13.37 8.55
N MET A 322 11.16 12.25 8.70
CA MET A 322 11.62 10.93 8.26
C MET A 322 10.41 10.13 7.80
N PHE A 323 10.52 9.49 6.64
CA PHE A 323 9.45 8.69 6.06
C PHE A 323 9.89 7.23 5.96
N ILE A 324 9.06 6.33 6.46
CA ILE A 324 9.33 4.90 6.52
C ILE A 324 8.27 4.16 5.71
N VAL A 325 8.67 3.19 4.90
CA VAL A 325 7.76 2.30 4.18
C VAL A 325 8.16 0.86 4.45
N PHE A 326 7.21 0.07 4.96
CA PHE A 326 7.35 -1.38 5.06
C PHE A 326 6.55 -2.04 3.94
N LYS A 327 7.23 -2.90 3.17
CA LYS A 327 6.63 -3.75 2.14
C LYS A 327 6.86 -5.20 2.51
N SER A 328 5.82 -6.03 2.47
CA SER A 328 5.97 -7.47 2.50
C SER A 328 5.48 -8.12 1.21
N ASP A 329 6.11 -9.22 0.84
CA ASP A 329 5.77 -9.94 -0.38
C ASP A 329 4.53 -10.85 -0.18
N LYS A 330 4.33 -11.82 -1.07
CA LYS A 330 3.13 -12.67 -1.08
C LYS A 330 3.15 -13.81 -0.08
N ASP A 331 4.29 -14.19 0.49
CA ASP A 331 4.47 -15.34 1.37
C ASP A 331 5.49 -15.09 2.51
N ASN A 332 5.83 -16.13 3.26
CA ASN A 332 6.94 -16.16 4.24
C ASN A 332 7.05 -15.00 5.26
N SER A 333 6.00 -14.74 6.03
CA SER A 333 6.09 -13.74 7.11
C SER A 333 6.78 -14.19 8.41
N PHE A 334 7.32 -13.20 9.11
CA PHE A 334 8.04 -13.30 10.38
C PHE A 334 7.45 -12.32 11.43
N THR A 335 8.04 -12.23 12.62
CA THR A 335 7.54 -11.36 13.71
C THR A 335 7.63 -9.87 13.38
N GLY A 336 8.41 -9.48 12.37
CA GLY A 336 8.49 -8.11 11.90
C GLY A 336 9.44 -7.26 12.72
N PHE A 337 9.09 -6.00 12.96
CA PHE A 337 9.97 -5.04 13.62
C PHE A 337 9.26 -4.23 14.68
N LYS A 338 10.06 -3.74 15.64
CA LYS A 338 9.67 -2.70 16.59
C LYS A 338 10.73 -1.61 16.57
N ALA A 339 10.30 -0.38 16.32
CA ALA A 339 11.16 0.78 16.20
C ALA A 339 10.76 1.87 17.19
N SER A 340 11.75 2.61 17.68
CA SER A 340 11.57 3.82 18.47
C SER A 340 12.28 4.98 17.79
N TYR A 341 11.73 6.18 17.90
CA TYR A 341 12.33 7.37 17.33
C TYR A 341 12.47 8.47 18.37
N PHE A 342 13.48 9.32 18.20
CA PHE A 342 13.82 10.40 19.11
C PHE A 342 14.18 11.66 18.32
N GLY A 343 13.50 12.77 18.60
CA GLY A 343 13.88 14.10 18.14
C GLY A 343 15.00 14.64 19.01
N VAL A 344 16.21 14.69 18.48
CA VAL A 344 17.41 15.20 19.15
C VAL A 344 17.74 16.58 18.64
N ASN A 345 18.18 17.50 19.52
CA ASN A 345 18.53 18.85 19.10
C ASN A 345 19.71 18.82 18.14
N ILE A 346 19.64 19.63 17.08
CA ILE A 346 20.77 19.86 16.19
C ILE A 346 21.81 20.64 17.02
N SER A 347 22.82 19.96 17.54
CA SER A 347 23.91 20.65 18.21
C SER A 347 24.63 21.52 17.17
N ALA A 348 24.71 22.82 17.43
CA ALA A 348 25.53 23.74 16.65
C ALA A 348 27.00 23.44 16.91
N SER A 349 27.52 22.35 16.33
CA SER A 349 28.92 21.95 16.47
C SER A 349 29.45 21.41 15.15
N THR A 350 29.48 22.29 14.14
CA THR A 350 30.49 22.35 13.07
C THR A 350 30.31 23.61 12.21
N ARG A 351 30.20 24.78 12.85
CA ARG A 351 30.63 26.04 12.25
C ARG A 351 31.61 26.70 13.19
N SER A 352 32.86 26.27 13.11
CA SER A 352 33.98 27.13 13.48
C SER A 352 34.69 27.51 12.18
N PRO A 353 34.54 28.75 11.68
CA PRO A 353 35.63 29.39 10.97
C PRO A 353 36.50 30.02 12.06
N ASP A 354 37.43 29.25 12.61
CA ASP A 354 38.52 29.84 13.38
C ASP A 354 39.41 30.58 12.38
N ARG A 355 39.11 31.86 12.19
CA ARG A 355 40.00 32.83 11.57
C ARG A 355 40.71 33.54 12.71
N THR A 356 41.77 32.94 13.21
CA THR A 356 42.77 33.65 14.00
C THR A 356 44.05 33.85 13.20
N THR A 357 44.27 35.12 12.92
CA THR A 357 45.45 35.77 12.38
C THR A 357 46.71 35.40 13.17
N PRO A 358 47.87 35.16 12.52
CA PRO A 358 49.16 35.29 13.18
C PRO A 358 49.65 36.74 13.05
N SER A 359 49.87 37.40 14.19
CA SER A 359 50.62 38.66 14.29
C SER A 359 52.07 38.34 14.66
N GLU A 360 52.99 38.99 13.96
CA GLU A 360 54.46 38.91 14.01
C GLU A 360 55.06 39.26 15.39
N ILE A 361 56.25 38.72 15.71
CA ILE A 361 57.40 39.46 16.29
C ILE A 361 58.73 38.85 15.76
N PRO A 362 59.74 39.67 15.39
CA PRO A 362 61.00 39.27 14.76
C PRO A 362 62.19 39.13 15.75
N SER A 363 63.24 38.39 15.37
CA SER A 363 64.62 38.62 15.86
C SER A 363 65.68 37.91 15.00
N SER A 364 66.87 38.50 14.96
CA SER A 364 67.93 38.44 13.96
C SER A 364 69.19 37.64 14.37
N ARG A 365 69.92 37.10 13.35
CA ARG A 365 71.41 36.93 13.16
C ARG A 365 72.25 36.27 14.28
N ALA A 366 73.38 35.58 14.09
CA ALA A 366 74.15 34.96 13.00
C ALA A 366 75.31 34.14 13.67
N ASP A 367 76.07 33.37 12.88
CA ASP A 367 77.40 32.73 13.14
C ASP A 367 77.47 31.17 13.22
N ASP A 368 77.57 30.54 12.03
CA ASP A 368 78.67 29.70 11.44
C ASP A 368 79.42 28.58 12.24
N PRO A 369 80.22 27.69 11.59
CA PRO A 369 79.88 26.49 10.81
C PRO A 369 80.52 25.18 11.33
N ASN A 370 80.05 24.00 10.89
CA ASN A 370 80.87 22.91 10.30
C ASN A 370 80.02 21.68 9.90
N SER A 371 80.54 20.91 8.92
CA SER A 371 80.27 19.49 8.63
C SER A 371 79.29 19.12 7.50
N ARG A 372 79.85 19.17 6.28
CA ARG A 372 79.76 18.18 5.18
C ARG A 372 78.79 16.99 5.32
N GLY A 373 77.96 16.79 4.30
CA GLY A 373 77.36 15.51 3.94
C GLY A 373 76.58 15.60 2.63
N LYS A 374 76.97 14.81 1.62
CA LYS A 374 76.59 14.86 0.20
C LYS A 374 75.16 14.39 -0.11
N GLY A 375 74.61 14.88 -1.24
CA GLY A 375 73.64 14.14 -2.08
C GLY A 375 72.57 15.01 -2.73
N GLU A 376 72.78 15.42 -3.99
CA GLU A 376 71.73 15.94 -4.90
C GLU A 376 70.97 14.79 -5.60
N PRO A 377 69.79 15.06 -6.19
CA PRO A 377 68.71 14.09 -6.33
C PRO A 377 68.72 13.35 -7.68
N GLU A 378 68.18 12.13 -7.69
CA GLU A 378 67.85 11.42 -8.92
C GLU A 378 66.34 11.45 -9.17
N GLU A 379 65.99 12.05 -10.30
CA GLU A 379 64.67 12.21 -10.91
C GLU A 379 64.11 10.83 -11.34
N ARG A 380 62.88 10.49 -10.93
CA ARG A 380 62.12 9.38 -11.52
C ARG A 380 60.81 9.85 -12.13
N VAL A 381 60.75 9.72 -13.45
CA VAL A 381 59.57 9.91 -14.29
C VAL A 381 58.71 8.64 -14.27
N GLY A 382 57.45 8.81 -13.85
CA GLY A 382 56.19 8.26 -14.38
C GLY A 382 55.99 6.76 -14.61
N VAL A 383 54.92 6.21 -14.00
CA VAL A 383 53.88 5.45 -14.71
C VAL A 383 52.52 5.71 -14.04
N THR A 384 51.62 6.41 -14.71
CA THR A 384 50.19 6.48 -14.33
C THR A 384 49.46 5.35 -15.05
N VAL A 385 49.02 4.33 -14.31
CA VAL A 385 48.17 3.27 -14.85
C VAL A 385 46.73 3.80 -14.91
N VAL A 386 46.26 4.12 -16.10
CA VAL A 386 44.84 4.42 -16.36
C VAL A 386 44.11 3.10 -16.54
N TYR A 387 43.29 2.70 -15.56
CA TYR A 387 42.35 1.61 -15.75
C TYR A 387 41.21 2.08 -16.65
N LEU A 388 41.17 1.61 -17.89
CA LEU A 388 39.99 1.68 -18.73
C LEU A 388 38.93 0.73 -18.17
N VAL A 389 38.05 1.26 -17.33
CA VAL A 389 36.81 0.56 -16.94
C VAL A 389 35.87 0.63 -18.14
N VAL A 390 35.96 -0.36 -19.03
CA VAL A 390 34.94 -0.56 -20.06
C VAL A 390 33.68 -1.07 -19.34
N PRO A 391 32.53 -0.36 -19.42
CA PRO A 391 31.32 -0.84 -18.78
C PRO A 391 30.91 -2.16 -19.43
N LEU A 392 30.76 -3.21 -18.62
CA LEU A 392 30.30 -4.56 -19.03
C LEU A 392 29.02 -4.54 -19.89
N VAL A 393 28.25 -3.46 -19.80
CA VAL A 393 27.06 -3.19 -20.62
C VAL A 393 27.39 -3.12 -22.12
N LEU A 394 28.54 -2.56 -22.53
CA LEU A 394 28.90 -2.46 -23.95
C LEU A 394 29.25 -3.81 -24.58
N ILE A 395 29.90 -4.70 -23.82
CA ILE A 395 30.25 -6.05 -24.29
C ILE A 395 28.99 -6.91 -24.39
N ALA A 396 28.06 -6.79 -23.44
CA ALA A 396 26.77 -7.47 -23.50
C ALA A 396 25.92 -7.01 -24.69
N LEU A 397 25.85 -5.70 -24.96
CA LEU A 397 25.12 -5.15 -26.11
C LEU A 397 25.67 -5.64 -27.45
N LEU A 398 27.00 -5.72 -27.60
CA LEU A 398 27.62 -6.28 -28.81
C LEU A 398 27.33 -7.77 -29.00
N ALA A 399 27.27 -8.55 -27.91
CA ALA A 399 26.90 -9.97 -27.98
C ALA A 399 25.43 -10.16 -28.40
N PHE A 400 24.49 -9.35 -27.89
CA PHE A 400 23.08 -9.42 -28.30
C PHE A 400 22.86 -9.03 -29.76
N VAL A 401 23.60 -8.03 -30.27
CA VAL A 401 23.53 -7.65 -31.69
C VAL A 401 24.07 -8.76 -32.59
N LEU A 402 25.17 -9.42 -32.22
CA LEU A 402 25.72 -10.54 -32.98
C LEU A 402 24.78 -11.75 -33.01
N VAL A 403 24.16 -12.09 -31.88
CA VAL A 403 23.16 -13.18 -31.82
C VAL A 403 21.93 -12.84 -32.65
N GLY A 404 21.44 -11.60 -32.58
CA GLY A 404 20.31 -11.13 -33.40
C GLY A 404 20.58 -11.22 -34.90
N VAL A 405 21.78 -10.86 -35.36
CA VAL A 405 22.17 -10.94 -36.77
C VAL A 405 22.28 -12.39 -37.26
N VAL A 406 22.77 -13.32 -36.42
CA VAL A 406 22.84 -14.76 -36.75
C VAL A 406 21.45 -15.37 -36.88
N PHE A 407 20.52 -15.04 -35.96
CA PHE A 407 19.14 -15.52 -36.04
C PHE A 407 18.37 -14.93 -37.24
N TYR A 408 18.61 -13.65 -37.56
CA TYR A 408 18.01 -13.01 -38.73
C TYR A 408 18.49 -13.64 -40.05
N ARG A 409 19.80 -13.95 -40.17
CA ARG A 409 20.35 -14.65 -41.34
C ARG A 409 19.83 -16.09 -41.47
N LYS A 410 19.67 -16.83 -40.36
CA LYS A 410 19.06 -18.18 -40.40
C LYS A 410 17.59 -18.15 -40.82
N ARG A 411 16.84 -17.09 -40.50
CA ARG A 411 15.42 -16.96 -40.86
C ARG A 411 15.21 -16.63 -42.35
N LEU A 412 16.16 -15.93 -42.97
CA LEU A 412 16.12 -15.61 -44.41
C LEU A 412 16.50 -16.79 -45.31
N GLN A 413 17.27 -17.76 -44.82
CA GLN A 413 17.62 -18.97 -45.58
C GLN A 413 16.51 -20.05 -45.59
N HIS A 414 15.44 -19.88 -44.80
CA HIS A 414 14.29 -20.79 -44.76
C HIS A 414 13.05 -20.26 -45.51
N SER A 415 13.17 -19.14 -46.21
CA SER A 415 12.05 -18.47 -46.88
C SER A 415 12.26 -18.22 -48.38
N VAL A 416 13.11 -19.04 -49.03
CA VAL A 416 13.28 -19.10 -50.49
C VAL A 416 13.01 -20.53 -50.95
#